data_AF-A0AAV9NTL0-F1
#
_entry.id   AF-A0AAV9NTL0-F1
#
_cell.length_a   1.000
_cell.length_b   1.000
_cell.length_c   1.000
_cell.angle_alpha   90.00
_cell.angle_beta   90.00
_cell.angle_gamma   90.00
#
_symmetry.space_group_name_H-M   'P 1'
#
loop_
_entity.id
_entity.type
_entity.pdbx_description
1 polymer ?
#
loop_
_entity_poly.entity_id
_entity_poly.type
_entity_poly.pdbx_seq_one_letter_code
_entity_poly.pdbx_strand_id
1 'polypeptide(L)'
;MTIFTPKQGAASNHNVASNHTQKRRATSSSPPQSMESKKTTTLDVTSLNADQKRPICATTFGIEFELILAFHEDMLKTTLSDYNIEAKIRKTFEYEKHAELLGQYGNLFLSNHSHNFDRQYPSWALQVPKTDAILETNHYHLKYPTSLQKSDVLRRYVMEPLLIAKRGLDINALPCNAVGWAQSNGQTSVEVYPNQLENILIRNTSLDYTKWTLTNDDTLIGALKSQITSYLSKKNINKDSWSSWDSHGIELISPIFTLTKKDEALEQIGKYLKALDSTQLTILPSVWASTHVHIGFDYSSASHISTPLFQHLAYILLLHEDLISKCFPKSRSGIIAKEPKTPTEPITPFDSEDATANDEQRVLSMEAKYTGIDNVESNLEHFCDQTGVDLNSTEQQDNTMEDHIFQEQCSIFSLIRLLQKCDPHKSQEFGEWDAPRFRGYIYNFANLWAFAEGGTNDKPAKPTVEFRQHDCTTEPGVIKHWIIFLEALIRVAEEKSLETTKFYSKTQLDMTKPYSAQQRDKYPTREGSSYSWAYDNMYQFCARFLGLDKEEATYWQGRFDLHKDDRPMRNSE
;
A
#
# COMPACT_ATOMS: atom_id res chain seq x y z
N MET A 1 33.59 -38.14 -39.42
CA MET A 1 34.68 -38.52 -40.36
C MET A 1 34.90 -37.32 -41.28
N THR A 2 36.01 -36.59 -41.35
CA THR A 2 37.36 -36.74 -40.79
C THR A 2 37.98 -35.33 -40.74
N ILE A 3 38.32 -34.89 -39.51
CA ILE A 3 39.54 -34.19 -39.03
C ILE A 3 40.37 -33.40 -40.06
N PHE A 4 40.61 -32.11 -39.79
CA PHE A 4 41.96 -31.50 -39.70
C PHE A 4 41.93 -30.10 -39.02
N THR A 5 42.67 -29.98 -37.92
CA THR A 5 43.19 -28.77 -37.25
C THR A 5 44.61 -28.46 -37.77
N PRO A 6 45.19 -27.24 -37.65
CA PRO A 6 46.01 -26.92 -36.45
C PRO A 6 46.21 -25.44 -36.02
N LYS A 7 46.55 -25.31 -34.71
CA LYS A 7 47.45 -24.36 -33.98
C LYS A 7 47.03 -22.88 -33.80
N GLN A 8 46.73 -22.41 -32.58
CA GLN A 8 47.58 -22.04 -31.42
C GLN A 8 48.48 -20.79 -31.63
N GLY A 9 48.25 -19.76 -30.79
CA GLY A 9 49.17 -18.61 -30.63
C GLY A 9 48.70 -17.54 -29.63
N ALA A 10 49.16 -17.69 -28.39
CA ALA A 10 49.54 -16.65 -27.40
C ALA A 10 48.51 -15.73 -26.72
N ALA A 11 48.67 -15.68 -25.39
CA ALA A 11 47.99 -14.87 -24.40
C ALA A 11 48.65 -13.49 -24.21
N SER A 12 47.88 -12.51 -23.72
CA SER A 12 48.43 -11.34 -23.01
C SER A 12 47.52 -10.97 -21.83
N ASN A 13 48.01 -11.25 -20.62
CA ASN A 13 47.50 -10.74 -19.35
C ASN A 13 47.90 -9.26 -19.20
N HIS A 14 46.96 -8.39 -18.84
CA HIS A 14 47.26 -7.10 -18.23
C HIS A 14 46.71 -7.05 -16.81
N ASN A 15 47.60 -7.28 -15.85
CA ASN A 15 47.46 -6.88 -14.46
C ASN A 15 47.77 -5.39 -14.33
N VAL A 16 46.88 -4.62 -13.71
CA VAL A 16 47.21 -3.32 -13.12
C VAL A 16 46.86 -3.39 -11.64
N ALA A 17 47.91 -3.55 -10.83
CA ALA A 17 47.88 -3.36 -9.39
C ALA A 17 48.54 -2.01 -9.09
N SER A 18 47.84 -1.13 -8.37
CA SER A 18 48.44 0.06 -7.77
C SER A 18 48.42 -0.08 -6.25
N ASN A 19 49.60 -0.29 -5.70
CA ASN A 19 49.92 -0.26 -4.28
C ASN A 19 49.78 1.15 -3.71
N HIS A 20 49.08 1.29 -2.58
CA HIS A 20 49.45 2.29 -1.58
C HIS A 20 49.37 1.68 -0.18
N THR A 21 50.55 1.41 0.38
CA THR A 21 50.75 1.11 1.79
C THR A 21 51.72 2.15 2.33
N GLN A 22 51.31 2.93 3.33
CA GLN A 22 52.23 3.71 4.15
C GLN A 22 51.99 3.39 5.63
N LYS A 23 53.12 3.17 6.31
CA LYS A 23 53.30 2.57 7.62
C LYS A 23 52.92 3.51 8.78
N ARG A 24 52.28 2.88 9.78
CA ARG A 24 52.35 3.06 11.25
C ARG A 24 53.33 4.10 11.82
N ARG A 25 52.83 4.84 12.82
CA ARG A 25 53.53 5.01 14.11
C ARG A 25 52.54 5.23 15.25
N ALA A 26 52.72 4.46 16.32
CA ALA A 26 52.06 4.62 17.61
C ALA A 26 53.05 5.26 18.59
N THR A 27 52.57 6.17 19.43
CA THR A 27 53.17 6.50 20.73
C THR A 27 52.11 7.02 21.68
N SER A 28 52.06 6.39 22.85
CA SER A 28 51.27 6.67 24.05
C SER A 28 51.85 7.81 24.90
N SER A 29 50.99 8.63 25.51
CA SER A 29 51.18 9.16 26.88
C SER A 29 50.00 10.06 27.32
N SER A 30 49.30 9.65 28.39
CA SER A 30 48.62 10.55 29.38
C SER A 30 49.69 11.06 30.38
N PRO A 31 49.50 12.07 31.29
CA PRO A 31 48.27 12.45 32.04
C PRO A 31 48.19 14.00 32.33
N PRO A 32 47.62 14.52 33.46
CA PRO A 32 46.21 14.82 33.74
C PRO A 32 45.93 16.31 34.10
N GLN A 33 44.66 16.59 34.48
CA GLN A 33 44.13 17.77 35.21
C GLN A 33 43.75 19.03 34.40
N SER A 34 42.45 19.39 34.42
CA SER A 34 41.92 20.40 35.36
C SER A 34 40.41 20.60 35.15
N MET A 35 39.65 20.59 36.24
CA MET A 35 38.30 21.15 36.30
C MET A 35 38.36 22.66 36.05
N GLU A 36 37.49 23.20 35.21
CA GLU A 36 36.93 24.55 35.46
C GLU A 36 35.70 24.91 34.61
N SER A 37 34.66 25.28 35.34
CA SER A 37 33.66 26.32 35.06
C SER A 37 32.61 26.14 33.95
N LYS A 38 31.37 26.18 34.44
CA LYS A 38 30.11 26.46 33.75
C LYS A 38 30.24 27.63 32.77
N LYS A 39 29.98 27.40 31.49
CA LYS A 39 29.51 28.43 30.56
C LYS A 39 28.09 28.09 30.15
N THR A 40 27.15 28.79 30.76
CA THR A 40 25.76 28.89 30.31
C THR A 40 25.78 29.55 28.94
N THR A 41 25.60 28.75 27.88
CA THR A 41 25.39 29.27 26.53
C THR A 41 23.95 29.81 26.49
N THR A 42 23.80 31.10 26.75
CA THR A 42 22.59 31.84 26.36
C THR A 42 22.49 31.76 24.84
N LEU A 43 21.60 30.89 24.36
CA LEU A 43 21.15 30.87 22.97
C LEU A 43 20.53 32.24 22.68
N ASP A 44 21.23 33.03 21.88
CA ASP A 44 20.77 34.31 21.40
C ASP A 44 19.71 34.06 20.30
N VAL A 45 18.44 34.02 20.71
CA VAL A 45 17.25 33.72 19.87
C VAL A 45 16.78 34.96 19.09
N THR A 46 17.55 36.05 19.04
CA THR A 46 17.02 37.37 18.63
C THR A 46 17.23 37.78 17.16
N SER A 47 17.57 36.88 16.23
CA SER A 47 17.71 37.27 14.80
C SER A 47 17.20 36.27 13.76
N LEU A 48 16.12 35.55 14.03
CA LEU A 48 15.41 34.82 12.97
C LEU A 48 14.58 35.80 12.13
N ASN A 49 15.08 36.09 10.92
CA ASN A 49 14.42 36.91 9.90
C ASN A 49 12.95 36.49 9.70
N ALA A 50 12.03 37.44 9.88
CA ALA A 50 10.58 37.23 9.78
C ALA A 50 10.07 36.83 8.38
N ASP A 51 10.95 36.78 7.37
CA ASP A 51 10.62 36.46 5.97
C ASP A 51 11.01 35.04 5.52
N GLN A 52 11.60 34.21 6.39
CA GLN A 52 11.77 32.80 6.07
C GLN A 52 10.41 32.09 6.18
N LYS A 53 9.71 31.97 5.04
CA LYS A 53 8.60 31.02 4.88
C LYS A 53 9.07 29.68 5.46
N ARG A 54 8.39 29.22 6.52
CA ARG A 54 8.71 27.93 7.14
C ARG A 54 8.64 26.84 6.06
N PRO A 55 9.57 25.87 6.09
CA PRO A 55 9.62 24.84 5.08
C PRO A 55 8.33 24.02 5.14
N ILE A 56 7.77 23.80 3.96
CA ILE A 56 6.77 22.77 3.70
C ILE A 56 7.40 21.41 4.07
N CYS A 57 6.74 20.67 4.94
CA CYS A 57 7.13 19.33 5.39
C CYS A 57 6.72 18.26 4.37
N ALA A 58 5.51 18.35 3.79
CA ALA A 58 5.04 17.39 2.78
C ALA A 58 5.61 17.74 1.40
N THR A 59 6.59 16.98 0.96
CA THR A 59 7.42 17.28 -0.22
C THR A 59 7.37 16.21 -1.31
N THR A 60 7.00 14.99 -0.95
CA THR A 60 7.04 13.84 -1.87
C THR A 60 5.76 13.02 -1.84
N PHE A 61 5.58 12.20 -2.87
CA PHE A 61 4.57 11.16 -2.87
C PHE A 61 5.07 9.90 -3.58
N GLY A 62 4.48 8.75 -3.25
CA GLY A 62 4.63 7.49 -3.97
C GLY A 62 3.26 6.85 -4.18
N ILE A 63 3.15 5.93 -5.12
CA ILE A 63 1.93 5.20 -5.40
C ILE A 63 2.21 3.70 -5.45
N GLU A 64 1.35 2.92 -4.80
CA GLU A 64 1.35 1.46 -4.84
C GLU A 64 0.06 1.04 -5.54
N PHE A 65 0.19 0.36 -6.67
CA PHE A 65 -0.94 -0.18 -7.42
C PHE A 65 -1.04 -1.68 -7.14
N GLU A 66 -2.10 -2.09 -6.47
CA GLU A 66 -2.49 -3.49 -6.41
C GLU A 66 -3.31 -3.82 -7.66
N LEU A 67 -2.85 -4.74 -8.52
CA LEU A 67 -3.40 -4.96 -9.86
C LEU A 67 -3.71 -6.43 -10.10
N ILE A 68 -4.75 -6.71 -10.88
CA ILE A 68 -4.95 -8.05 -11.45
C ILE A 68 -4.39 -8.08 -12.87
N LEU A 69 -3.30 -8.79 -13.07
CA LEU A 69 -2.67 -8.96 -14.37
C LEU A 69 -3.24 -10.21 -15.05
N ALA A 70 -3.97 -10.05 -16.16
CA ALA A 70 -4.29 -11.17 -17.05
C ALA A 70 -3.29 -11.26 -18.20
N PHE A 71 -2.92 -12.49 -18.53
CA PHE A 71 -1.92 -12.76 -19.56
C PHE A 71 -2.29 -13.99 -20.38
N HIS A 72 -1.86 -13.98 -21.63
CA HIS A 72 -2.00 -15.11 -22.54
C HIS A 72 -0.97 -16.21 -22.24
N GLU A 73 -1.30 -17.47 -22.52
CA GLU A 73 -0.45 -18.64 -22.31
C GLU A 73 0.92 -18.51 -22.99
N ASP A 74 0.96 -17.87 -24.16
CA ASP A 74 2.21 -17.66 -24.90
C ASP A 74 3.18 -16.74 -24.15
N MET A 75 2.68 -15.76 -23.41
CA MET A 75 3.53 -14.92 -22.55
C MET A 75 4.14 -15.75 -21.43
N LEU A 76 3.35 -16.62 -20.80
CA LEU A 76 3.85 -17.53 -19.77
C LEU A 76 4.88 -18.51 -20.35
N LYS A 77 4.61 -19.16 -21.48
CA LYS A 77 5.56 -20.07 -22.14
C LYS A 77 6.88 -19.37 -22.48
N THR A 78 6.78 -18.15 -23.01
CA THR A 78 7.97 -17.35 -23.35
C THR A 78 8.76 -17.02 -22.10
N THR A 79 8.11 -16.59 -21.01
CA THR A 79 8.77 -16.35 -19.72
C THR A 79 9.43 -17.61 -19.17
N LEU A 80 8.76 -18.77 -19.19
CA LEU A 80 9.36 -20.03 -18.74
C LEU A 80 10.62 -20.37 -19.55
N SER A 81 10.59 -20.17 -20.87
CA SER A 81 11.74 -20.39 -21.75
C SER A 81 12.88 -19.40 -21.50
N ASP A 82 12.60 -18.10 -21.49
CA ASP A 82 13.61 -17.04 -21.38
C ASP A 82 14.37 -17.10 -20.06
N TYR A 83 13.71 -17.58 -19.00
CA TYR A 83 14.27 -17.71 -17.66
C TYR A 83 14.73 -19.14 -17.32
N ASN A 84 14.72 -20.06 -18.29
CA ASN A 84 15.07 -21.48 -18.11
C ASN A 84 14.34 -22.16 -16.95
N ILE A 85 13.04 -21.84 -16.79
CA ILE A 85 12.19 -22.43 -15.75
C ILE A 85 11.64 -23.75 -16.29
N GLU A 86 12.13 -24.87 -15.75
CA GLU A 86 11.65 -26.20 -16.11
C GLU A 86 10.25 -26.43 -15.51
N ALA A 87 9.22 -26.01 -16.23
CA ALA A 87 7.83 -26.12 -15.78
C ALA A 87 6.88 -26.55 -16.90
N LYS A 88 5.87 -27.34 -16.53
CA LYS A 88 4.71 -27.63 -17.37
C LYS A 88 3.48 -26.90 -16.82
N ILE A 89 2.82 -26.13 -17.68
CA ILE A 89 1.55 -25.46 -17.35
C ILE A 89 0.47 -26.52 -17.14
N ARG A 90 -0.18 -26.49 -15.98
CA ARG A 90 -1.31 -27.35 -15.63
C ARG A 90 -2.55 -26.48 -15.45
N LYS A 91 -3.54 -26.72 -16.31
CA LYS A 91 -4.84 -26.02 -16.29
C LYS A 91 -5.95 -26.82 -15.59
N THR A 92 -5.64 -28.07 -15.25
CA THR A 92 -6.56 -29.00 -14.60
C THR A 92 -5.79 -29.82 -13.57
N PHE A 93 -6.35 -29.93 -12.37
CA PHE A 93 -5.79 -30.69 -11.26
C PHE A 93 -6.91 -31.02 -10.25
N GLU A 94 -6.65 -32.02 -9.40
CA GLU A 94 -7.60 -32.50 -8.38
C GLU A 94 -7.88 -31.42 -7.32
N TYR A 95 -9.05 -31.52 -6.68
CA TYR A 95 -9.51 -30.55 -5.68
C TYR A 95 -8.51 -30.38 -4.53
N GLU A 96 -7.98 -31.47 -4.00
CA GLU A 96 -7.01 -31.47 -2.91
C GLU A 96 -5.72 -30.74 -3.31
N LYS A 97 -5.35 -30.81 -4.59
CA LYS A 97 -4.19 -30.07 -5.12
C LYS A 97 -4.49 -28.59 -5.29
N HIS A 98 -5.71 -28.23 -5.65
CA HIS A 98 -6.13 -26.82 -5.66
C HIS A 98 -6.12 -26.22 -4.24
N ALA A 99 -6.63 -26.96 -3.24
CA ALA A 99 -6.56 -26.58 -1.83
C ALA A 99 -5.13 -26.35 -1.32
N GLU A 100 -4.18 -27.23 -1.69
CA GLU A 100 -2.76 -27.05 -1.39
C GLU A 100 -2.20 -25.75 -2.02
N LEU A 101 -2.57 -25.43 -3.26
CA LEU A 101 -2.11 -24.23 -3.98
C LEU A 101 -2.65 -22.93 -3.41
N LEU A 102 -3.89 -22.95 -2.92
CA LEU A 102 -4.51 -21.86 -2.18
C LEU A 102 -3.87 -21.64 -0.79
N GLY A 103 -3.06 -22.58 -0.32
CA GLY A 103 -2.56 -22.56 1.04
C GLY A 103 -3.69 -22.73 2.04
N GLN A 104 -4.73 -23.53 1.73
CA GLN A 104 -5.86 -23.81 2.64
C GLN A 104 -5.40 -24.40 3.98
N TYR A 105 -4.23 -25.05 3.98
CA TYR A 105 -3.57 -25.60 5.16
C TYR A 105 -2.51 -24.65 5.76
N GLY A 106 -2.35 -23.45 5.21
CA GLY A 106 -1.47 -22.40 5.69
C GLY A 106 -2.21 -21.35 6.52
N ASN A 107 -1.48 -20.59 7.32
CA ASN A 107 -2.04 -19.63 8.29
C ASN A 107 -2.85 -18.49 7.64
N LEU A 108 -2.62 -18.21 6.35
CA LEU A 108 -3.22 -17.08 5.64
C LEU A 108 -4.64 -17.36 5.12
N PHE A 109 -5.07 -18.62 5.03
CA PHE A 109 -6.37 -18.95 4.43
C PHE A 109 -7.53 -18.35 5.24
N LEU A 110 -7.53 -18.55 6.55
CA LEU A 110 -8.63 -18.10 7.42
C LEU A 110 -8.72 -16.58 7.54
N SER A 111 -7.62 -15.85 7.34
CA SER A 111 -7.56 -14.40 7.51
C SER A 111 -7.81 -13.61 6.22
N ASN A 112 -7.90 -14.28 5.08
CA ASN A 112 -8.10 -13.60 3.81
C ASN A 112 -9.27 -14.21 3.03
N HIS A 113 -10.41 -13.52 3.10
CA HIS A 113 -11.66 -13.89 2.46
C HIS A 113 -11.57 -14.10 0.94
N SER A 114 -10.59 -13.49 0.28
CA SER A 114 -10.35 -13.70 -1.14
C SER A 114 -9.91 -15.14 -1.46
N HIS A 115 -9.25 -15.85 -0.52
CA HIS A 115 -8.82 -17.24 -0.69
C HIS A 115 -9.90 -18.26 -0.28
N ASN A 116 -10.94 -17.85 0.46
CA ASN A 116 -11.97 -18.74 1.02
C ASN A 116 -12.95 -19.32 -0.02
N PHE A 117 -12.62 -19.26 -1.30
CA PHE A 117 -13.44 -19.77 -2.39
C PHE A 117 -12.73 -20.89 -3.13
N ASP A 118 -13.23 -22.10 -2.93
CA ASP A 118 -12.46 -23.33 -2.99
C ASP A 118 -11.89 -23.71 -4.38
N ARG A 119 -12.14 -22.96 -5.47
CA ARG A 119 -11.85 -23.40 -6.87
C ARG A 119 -11.43 -22.38 -7.93
N GLN A 120 -11.44 -21.08 -7.65
CA GLN A 120 -11.44 -20.09 -8.75
C GLN A 120 -10.10 -19.35 -8.95
N TYR A 121 -9.13 -19.52 -8.04
CA TYR A 121 -7.91 -18.72 -8.03
C TYR A 121 -6.71 -19.53 -7.50
N PRO A 122 -5.54 -19.52 -8.18
CA PRO A 122 -5.30 -19.28 -9.60
C PRO A 122 -5.86 -20.41 -10.48
N SER A 123 -6.31 -20.11 -11.70
CA SER A 123 -6.91 -21.13 -12.57
C SER A 123 -5.88 -22.11 -13.13
N TRP A 124 -4.61 -21.70 -13.23
CA TRP A 124 -3.51 -22.57 -13.64
C TRP A 124 -2.44 -22.69 -12.54
N ALA A 125 -1.62 -23.73 -12.69
CA ALA A 125 -0.46 -24.01 -11.83
C ALA A 125 0.73 -24.48 -12.66
N LEU A 126 1.90 -24.54 -12.03
CA LEU A 126 3.14 -25.01 -12.65
C LEU A 126 3.53 -26.35 -12.03
N GLN A 127 3.68 -27.37 -12.86
CA GLN A 127 4.32 -28.60 -12.47
C GLN A 127 5.83 -28.46 -12.70
N VAL A 128 6.61 -28.53 -11.63
CA VAL A 128 8.05 -28.23 -11.60
C VAL A 128 8.84 -29.37 -10.93
N PRO A 129 10.16 -29.51 -11.19
CA PRO A 129 11.00 -30.44 -10.45
C PRO A 129 11.17 -30.00 -8.99
N LYS A 130 11.55 -30.92 -8.10
CA LYS A 130 11.86 -30.60 -6.69
C LYS A 130 13.01 -29.60 -6.50
N THR A 131 13.84 -29.42 -7.51
CA THR A 131 14.98 -28.49 -7.55
C THR A 131 14.59 -27.11 -8.08
N ASP A 132 13.29 -26.83 -8.27
CA ASP A 132 12.82 -25.50 -8.63
C ASP A 132 13.18 -24.50 -7.52
N ALA A 133 13.84 -23.40 -7.89
CA ALA A 133 14.41 -22.46 -6.94
C ALA A 133 13.39 -21.81 -6.01
N ILE A 134 12.11 -21.75 -6.40
CA ILE A 134 11.04 -21.23 -5.54
C ILE A 134 10.76 -22.20 -4.38
N LEU A 135 10.79 -23.51 -4.65
CA LEU A 135 10.57 -24.53 -3.63
C LEU A 135 11.72 -24.57 -2.61
N GLU A 136 12.93 -24.17 -2.99
CA GLU A 136 14.07 -24.11 -2.05
C GLU A 136 13.95 -22.98 -1.02
N THR A 137 12.99 -22.06 -1.20
CA THR A 137 12.79 -20.95 -0.26
C THR A 137 11.92 -21.36 0.93
N ASN A 138 12.42 -21.14 2.15
CA ASN A 138 11.66 -21.41 3.38
C ASN A 138 10.33 -20.65 3.42
N HIS A 139 10.29 -19.45 2.86
CA HIS A 139 9.09 -18.60 2.85
C HIS A 139 7.96 -19.23 2.04
N TYR A 140 8.26 -19.88 0.92
CA TYR A 140 7.27 -20.60 0.14
C TYR A 140 6.60 -21.70 0.96
N HIS A 141 7.38 -22.52 1.66
CA HIS A 141 6.86 -23.62 2.47
C HIS A 141 6.02 -23.17 3.67
N LEU A 142 6.36 -22.04 4.27
CA LEU A 142 5.58 -21.45 5.36
C LEU A 142 4.19 -20.99 4.88
N LYS A 143 4.11 -20.48 3.65
CA LYS A 143 2.85 -19.96 3.09
C LYS A 143 2.01 -21.00 2.36
N TYR A 144 2.67 -21.91 1.65
CA TYR A 144 2.04 -22.89 0.75
C TYR A 144 2.63 -24.27 1.04
N PRO A 145 2.12 -24.97 2.07
CA PRO A 145 2.60 -26.31 2.41
C PRO A 145 2.28 -27.28 1.26
N THR A 146 3.26 -27.50 0.38
CA THR A 146 3.15 -28.48 -0.71
C THR A 146 3.64 -29.85 -0.26
N SER A 147 2.85 -30.89 -0.53
CA SER A 147 3.27 -32.28 -0.35
C SER A 147 4.37 -32.67 -1.37
N LEU A 148 5.62 -32.74 -0.92
CA LEU A 148 6.81 -33.02 -1.76
C LEU A 148 7.00 -34.51 -2.12
N GLN A 149 5.96 -35.35 -2.06
CA GLN A 149 6.14 -36.81 -2.13
C GLN A 149 6.44 -37.36 -3.54
N LYS A 150 6.12 -36.64 -4.63
CA LYS A 150 6.33 -37.09 -6.03
C LYS A 150 7.52 -36.39 -6.70
N SER A 151 8.08 -36.95 -7.78
CA SER A 151 9.23 -36.38 -8.52
C SER A 151 8.98 -34.96 -9.01
N ASP A 152 7.71 -34.66 -9.32
CA ASP A 152 7.26 -33.38 -9.80
C ASP A 152 6.26 -32.81 -8.80
N VAL A 153 6.39 -31.51 -8.51
CA VAL A 153 5.58 -30.77 -7.54
C VAL A 153 4.71 -29.77 -8.29
N LEU A 154 3.46 -29.64 -7.86
CA LEU A 154 2.57 -28.59 -8.36
C LEU A 154 2.74 -27.36 -7.47
N ARG A 155 3.06 -26.20 -8.05
CA ARG A 155 3.12 -24.91 -7.34
C ARG A 155 2.35 -23.81 -8.06
N ARG A 156 1.98 -22.79 -7.30
CA ARG A 156 1.40 -21.55 -7.84
C ARG A 156 2.48 -20.69 -8.49
N TYR A 157 2.03 -19.64 -9.16
CA TYR A 157 2.89 -18.56 -9.61
C TYR A 157 3.55 -17.82 -8.46
N VAL A 158 4.80 -17.43 -8.69
CA VAL A 158 5.55 -16.53 -7.82
C VAL A 158 6.23 -15.46 -8.66
N MET A 159 7.21 -15.83 -9.48
CA MET A 159 7.94 -14.84 -10.28
C MET A 159 7.31 -14.62 -11.65
N GLU A 160 6.60 -15.61 -12.17
CA GLU A 160 6.19 -15.66 -13.57
C GLU A 160 5.30 -14.47 -13.98
N PRO A 161 4.25 -14.07 -13.21
CA PRO A 161 3.44 -12.90 -13.53
C PRO A 161 4.23 -11.59 -13.47
N LEU A 162 5.15 -11.46 -12.51
CA LEU A 162 6.03 -10.29 -12.40
C LEU A 162 6.96 -10.18 -13.61
N LEU A 163 7.52 -11.31 -14.06
CA LEU A 163 8.37 -11.36 -15.25
C LEU A 163 7.60 -11.09 -16.54
N ILE A 164 6.35 -11.54 -16.64
CA ILE A 164 5.45 -11.20 -17.75
C ILE A 164 5.16 -9.70 -17.78
N ALA A 165 4.79 -9.10 -16.64
CA ALA A 165 4.57 -7.66 -16.53
C ALA A 165 5.86 -6.87 -16.87
N LYS A 166 7.00 -7.30 -16.30
CA LYS A 166 8.31 -6.72 -16.58
C LYS A 166 8.64 -6.76 -18.08
N ARG A 167 8.36 -7.87 -18.77
CA ARG A 167 8.54 -7.95 -20.23
C ARG A 167 7.70 -6.91 -20.97
N GLY A 168 6.44 -6.72 -20.56
CA GLY A 168 5.56 -5.67 -21.11
C GLY A 168 6.16 -4.27 -20.95
N LEU A 169 6.75 -3.99 -19.80
CA LEU A 169 7.46 -2.74 -19.53
C LEU A 169 8.76 -2.61 -20.35
N ASP A 170 9.57 -3.68 -20.44
CA ASP A 170 10.84 -3.70 -21.16
C ASP A 170 10.64 -3.50 -22.67
N ILE A 171 9.57 -4.04 -23.27
CA ILE A 171 9.19 -3.78 -24.68
C ILE A 171 8.98 -2.28 -24.94
N ASN A 172 8.51 -1.55 -23.92
CA ASN A 172 8.30 -0.10 -23.98
C ASN A 172 9.48 0.70 -23.43
N ALA A 173 10.63 0.07 -23.20
CA ALA A 173 11.84 0.66 -22.61
C ALA A 173 11.59 1.33 -21.24
N LEU A 174 10.70 0.76 -20.42
CA LEU A 174 10.36 1.25 -19.09
C LEU A 174 11.07 0.38 -18.03
N PRO A 175 12.18 0.85 -17.43
CA PRO A 175 12.94 0.05 -16.48
C PRO A 175 12.13 -0.25 -15.22
N CYS A 176 12.19 -1.50 -14.77
CA CYS A 176 11.50 -1.96 -13.58
C CYS A 176 12.25 -3.14 -12.94
N ASN A 177 12.23 -3.18 -11.60
CA ASN A 177 12.67 -4.32 -10.80
C ASN A 177 11.52 -5.33 -10.64
N ALA A 178 11.83 -6.60 -10.46
CA ALA A 178 10.84 -7.63 -10.10
C ALA A 178 11.30 -8.33 -8.80
N VAL A 179 10.47 -8.27 -7.76
CA VAL A 179 10.75 -8.83 -6.43
C VAL A 179 9.61 -9.75 -6.02
N GLY A 180 9.85 -11.06 -5.94
CA GLY A 180 8.81 -12.03 -5.60
C GLY A 180 8.14 -11.74 -4.25
N TRP A 181 8.92 -11.65 -3.18
CA TRP A 181 8.42 -11.33 -1.84
C TRP A 181 9.19 -10.17 -1.21
N ALA A 182 8.45 -9.14 -0.79
CA ALA A 182 8.98 -7.98 -0.09
C ALA A 182 8.79 -8.00 1.44
N GLN A 183 8.29 -9.13 1.98
CA GLN A 183 8.00 -9.28 3.42
C GLN A 183 9.21 -9.85 4.17
N SER A 184 9.49 -9.31 5.36
CA SER A 184 10.51 -9.87 6.25
C SER A 184 9.98 -11.06 7.06
N ASN A 185 10.92 -11.90 7.47
CA ASN A 185 10.77 -13.02 8.41
C ASN A 185 11.68 -12.83 9.63
N GLY A 186 12.08 -11.58 9.93
CA GLY A 186 13.05 -11.25 10.97
C GLY A 186 14.52 -11.46 10.55
N GLN A 187 14.79 -11.76 9.28
CA GLN A 187 16.14 -11.78 8.71
C GLN A 187 16.15 -10.97 7.41
N THR A 188 17.12 -10.07 7.27
CA THR A 188 17.43 -9.41 6.00
C THR A 188 17.97 -10.46 5.03
N SER A 189 17.13 -10.94 4.11
CA SER A 189 17.57 -11.80 3.01
C SER A 189 17.31 -11.13 1.66
N VAL A 190 18.36 -11.14 0.82
CA VAL A 190 18.26 -10.88 -0.61
C VAL A 190 18.47 -12.23 -1.28
N GLU A 191 17.43 -12.74 -1.92
CA GLU A 191 17.48 -14.01 -2.65
C GLU A 191 17.37 -13.66 -4.14
N VAL A 192 18.51 -13.72 -4.84
CA VAL A 192 18.58 -13.43 -6.28
C VAL A 192 18.01 -14.60 -7.07
N TYR A 193 17.27 -14.32 -8.13
CA TYR A 193 16.78 -15.38 -9.00
C TYR A 193 17.96 -16.03 -9.75
N PRO A 194 18.07 -17.37 -9.81
CA PRO A 194 19.25 -18.04 -10.37
C PRO A 194 19.61 -17.58 -11.80
N ASN A 195 20.89 -17.24 -12.01
CA ASN A 195 21.45 -16.83 -13.30
C ASN A 195 20.83 -15.55 -13.90
N GLN A 196 20.22 -14.68 -13.08
CA GLN A 196 19.57 -13.45 -13.55
C GLN A 196 20.28 -12.17 -13.12
N LEU A 197 19.86 -11.07 -13.74
CA LEU A 197 20.28 -9.71 -13.44
C LEU A 197 19.91 -9.31 -12.00
N GLU A 198 20.67 -8.39 -11.40
CA GLU A 198 20.49 -7.89 -10.02
C GLU A 198 19.11 -7.27 -9.74
N ASN A 199 18.32 -6.97 -10.77
CA ASN A 199 16.98 -6.40 -10.66
C ASN A 199 15.84 -7.45 -10.63
N ILE A 200 16.17 -8.75 -10.57
CA ILE A 200 15.20 -9.85 -10.48
C ILE A 200 15.51 -10.67 -9.23
N LEU A 201 14.69 -10.50 -8.21
CA LEU A 201 14.89 -11.07 -6.88
C LEU A 201 13.69 -11.94 -6.52
N ILE A 202 13.94 -13.15 -6.02
CA ILE A 202 12.88 -13.95 -5.40
C ILE A 202 12.41 -13.26 -4.12
N ARG A 203 13.33 -12.66 -3.37
CA ARG A 203 13.04 -11.98 -2.12
C ARG A 203 13.95 -10.79 -1.89
N ASN A 204 13.38 -9.69 -1.41
CA ASN A 204 14.12 -8.54 -0.91
C ASN A 204 13.29 -7.77 0.12
N THR A 205 13.73 -7.75 1.37
CA THR A 205 13.06 -7.02 2.45
C THR A 205 13.31 -5.51 2.40
N SER A 206 14.39 -5.09 1.72
CA SER A 206 14.78 -3.68 1.57
C SER A 206 14.57 -3.22 0.13
N LEU A 207 13.31 -2.92 -0.20
CA LEU A 207 12.95 -2.42 -1.52
C LEU A 207 13.60 -1.05 -1.82
N ASP A 208 14.13 -0.93 -3.03
CA ASP A 208 14.66 0.32 -3.57
C ASP A 208 13.53 1.15 -4.23
N TYR A 209 13.05 2.17 -3.51
CA TYR A 209 12.01 3.09 -3.99
C TYR A 209 12.56 4.21 -4.88
N THR A 210 13.80 4.10 -5.40
CA THR A 210 14.28 4.99 -6.47
C THR A 210 13.85 4.54 -7.85
N LYS A 211 13.29 3.31 -7.96
CA LYS A 211 12.87 2.70 -9.22
C LYS A 211 11.48 2.09 -9.08
N TRP A 212 10.81 1.95 -10.22
CA TRP A 212 9.60 1.15 -10.32
C TRP A 212 9.91 -0.30 -9.95
N THR A 213 9.04 -0.90 -9.13
CA THR A 213 9.22 -2.27 -8.65
C THR A 213 7.91 -3.03 -8.73
N LEU A 214 7.95 -4.23 -9.31
CA LEU A 214 6.87 -5.21 -9.32
C LEU A 214 7.05 -6.18 -8.15
N THR A 215 5.98 -6.41 -7.40
CA THR A 215 5.94 -7.31 -6.23
C THR A 215 4.74 -8.24 -6.29
N ASN A 216 4.78 -9.38 -5.58
CA ASN A 216 3.55 -10.11 -5.29
C ASN A 216 2.90 -9.54 -4.03
N ASP A 217 1.58 -9.43 -4.07
CA ASP A 217 0.75 -9.22 -2.89
C ASP A 217 -0.03 -10.49 -2.62
N ASP A 218 0.16 -11.09 -1.43
CA ASP A 218 -0.52 -12.31 -1.02
C ASP A 218 -2.00 -12.09 -0.65
N THR A 219 -2.40 -10.83 -0.52
CA THR A 219 -3.79 -10.41 -0.35
C THR A 219 -4.56 -10.34 -1.66
N LEU A 220 -3.86 -10.28 -2.80
CA LEU A 220 -4.45 -10.24 -4.13
C LEU A 220 -4.55 -11.63 -4.75
N ILE A 221 -5.73 -11.95 -5.25
CA ILE A 221 -6.04 -13.14 -6.03
C ILE A 221 -6.23 -12.77 -7.50
N GLY A 222 -6.23 -13.76 -8.40
CA GLY A 222 -6.54 -13.52 -9.83
C GLY A 222 -7.97 -13.04 -10.05
N ALA A 223 -8.39 -13.00 -11.31
CA ALA A 223 -9.76 -12.77 -11.77
C ALA A 223 -10.44 -14.11 -12.15
N LEU A 224 -11.76 -14.19 -11.92
CA LEU A 224 -12.57 -15.34 -12.29
C LEU A 224 -12.55 -15.52 -13.81
N LYS A 225 -12.85 -16.73 -14.26
CA LYS A 225 -12.94 -17.02 -15.70
C LYS A 225 -14.01 -16.15 -16.38
N SER A 226 -15.17 -15.93 -15.77
CA SER A 226 -16.22 -15.03 -16.27
C SER A 226 -15.77 -13.57 -16.30
N GLN A 227 -14.97 -13.13 -15.33
CA GLN A 227 -14.43 -11.77 -15.29
C GLN A 227 -13.44 -11.56 -16.43
N ILE A 228 -12.50 -12.50 -16.61
CA ILE A 228 -11.54 -12.50 -17.73
C ILE A 228 -12.30 -12.50 -19.06
N THR A 229 -13.20 -13.45 -19.28
CA THR A 229 -13.93 -13.57 -20.56
C THR A 229 -14.82 -12.36 -20.84
N SER A 230 -15.51 -11.81 -19.83
CA SER A 230 -16.29 -10.57 -19.94
C SER A 230 -15.40 -9.39 -20.34
N TYR A 231 -14.21 -9.28 -19.75
CA TYR A 231 -13.25 -8.23 -20.07
C TYR A 231 -12.67 -8.39 -21.49
N LEU A 232 -12.22 -9.60 -21.85
CA LEU A 232 -11.70 -9.92 -23.18
C LEU A 232 -12.74 -9.67 -24.28
N SER A 233 -14.02 -9.96 -24.01
CA SER A 233 -15.14 -9.64 -24.90
C SER A 233 -15.26 -8.14 -25.15
N LYS A 234 -15.20 -7.31 -24.10
CA LYS A 234 -15.21 -5.83 -24.23
C LYS A 234 -14.02 -5.30 -25.02
N LYS A 235 -12.87 -5.98 -24.93
CA LYS A 235 -11.65 -5.67 -25.69
C LYS A 235 -11.65 -6.24 -27.12
N ASN A 236 -12.72 -6.92 -27.55
CA ASN A 236 -12.83 -7.59 -28.86
C ASN A 236 -11.72 -8.62 -29.12
N ILE A 237 -11.22 -9.29 -28.07
CA ILE A 237 -10.26 -10.39 -28.22
C ILE A 237 -10.99 -11.64 -28.70
N ASN A 238 -10.36 -12.38 -29.63
CA ASN A 238 -10.96 -13.57 -30.24
C ASN A 238 -11.39 -14.60 -29.18
N LYS A 239 -12.67 -15.01 -29.22
CA LYS A 239 -13.28 -16.01 -28.34
C LYS A 239 -12.52 -17.32 -28.30
N ASP A 240 -11.95 -17.76 -29.41
CA ASP A 240 -11.22 -19.02 -29.50
C ASP A 240 -9.94 -19.02 -28.64
N SER A 241 -9.42 -17.83 -28.31
CA SER A 241 -8.23 -17.67 -27.45
C SER A 241 -8.53 -17.59 -25.97
N TRP A 242 -9.80 -17.44 -25.55
CA TRP A 242 -10.14 -17.13 -24.16
C TRP A 242 -9.71 -18.21 -23.16
N SER A 243 -9.66 -19.48 -23.56
CA SER A 243 -9.17 -20.59 -22.73
C SER A 243 -7.64 -20.61 -22.54
N SER A 244 -6.95 -19.74 -23.25
CA SER A 244 -5.51 -19.50 -23.17
C SER A 244 -5.17 -18.22 -22.41
N TRP A 245 -6.10 -17.69 -21.60
CA TRP A 245 -5.82 -16.61 -20.64
C TRP A 245 -5.93 -17.10 -19.21
N ASP A 246 -5.05 -16.58 -18.36
CA ASP A 246 -5.13 -16.69 -16.91
C ASP A 246 -4.82 -15.33 -16.27
N SER A 247 -4.87 -15.23 -14.95
CA SER A 247 -4.55 -13.99 -14.25
C SER A 247 -3.93 -14.20 -12.87
N HIS A 248 -3.24 -13.17 -12.39
CA HIS A 248 -2.63 -13.14 -11.07
C HIS A 248 -2.67 -11.74 -10.45
N GLY A 249 -2.78 -11.68 -9.12
CA GLY A 249 -2.59 -10.45 -8.37
C GLY A 249 -1.11 -10.07 -8.31
N ILE A 250 -0.79 -8.83 -8.65
CA ILE A 250 0.56 -8.26 -8.55
C ILE A 250 0.46 -6.87 -7.93
N GLU A 251 1.58 -6.33 -7.48
CA GLU A 251 1.70 -4.95 -7.04
C GLU A 251 2.74 -4.23 -7.90
N LEU A 252 2.46 -2.98 -8.29
CA LEU A 252 3.38 -2.09 -8.98
C LEU A 252 3.62 -0.85 -8.11
N ILE A 253 4.84 -0.71 -7.62
CA ILE A 253 5.26 0.37 -6.73
C ILE A 253 6.05 1.40 -7.52
N SER A 254 5.67 2.67 -7.39
CA SER A 254 6.38 3.78 -8.03
C SER A 254 7.67 4.16 -7.31
N PRO A 255 8.59 4.87 -7.98
CA PRO A 255 9.61 5.61 -7.28
C PRO A 255 8.99 6.75 -6.45
N ILE A 256 9.78 7.32 -5.55
CA ILE A 256 9.40 8.52 -4.79
C ILE A 256 9.43 9.73 -5.73
N PHE A 257 8.28 10.36 -5.92
CA PHE A 257 8.11 11.58 -6.71
C PHE A 257 8.14 12.81 -5.81
N THR A 258 8.61 13.93 -6.34
CA THR A 258 8.46 15.23 -5.69
C THR A 258 7.12 15.85 -6.06
N LEU A 259 6.38 16.38 -5.08
CA LEU A 259 5.07 17.03 -5.31
C LEU A 259 5.17 18.22 -6.28
N THR A 260 6.31 18.91 -6.30
CA THR A 260 6.59 20.01 -7.25
C THR A 260 6.71 19.56 -8.71
N LYS A 261 6.88 18.27 -8.97
CA LYS A 261 6.95 17.66 -10.31
C LYS A 261 5.82 16.65 -10.54
N LYS A 262 4.67 16.88 -9.92
CA LYS A 262 3.51 15.97 -9.97
C LYS A 262 3.05 15.67 -11.41
N ASP A 263 3.06 16.65 -12.31
CA ASP A 263 2.63 16.43 -13.70
C ASP A 263 3.56 15.47 -14.46
N GLU A 264 4.89 15.60 -14.29
CA GLU A 264 5.88 14.66 -14.86
C GLU A 264 5.67 13.24 -14.29
N ALA A 265 5.41 13.13 -12.99
CA ALA A 265 5.13 11.87 -12.32
C ALA A 265 3.85 11.21 -12.82
N LEU A 266 2.76 11.98 -13.01
CA LEU A 266 1.50 11.49 -13.56
C LEU A 266 1.64 11.01 -15.02
N GLU A 267 2.43 11.71 -15.84
CA GLU A 267 2.76 11.25 -17.18
C GLU A 267 3.52 9.92 -17.13
N GLN A 268 4.49 9.78 -16.21
CA GLN A 268 5.22 8.54 -16.02
C GLN A 268 4.30 7.40 -15.56
N ILE A 269 3.43 7.63 -14.59
CA ILE A 269 2.43 6.65 -14.12
C ILE A 269 1.58 6.16 -15.31
N GLY A 270 1.08 7.08 -16.14
CA GLY A 270 0.29 6.74 -17.32
C GLY A 270 1.06 5.87 -18.33
N LYS A 271 2.36 6.12 -18.52
CA LYS A 271 3.22 5.30 -19.40
C LYS A 271 3.36 3.87 -18.89
N TYR A 272 3.60 3.69 -17.59
CA TYR A 272 3.76 2.36 -16.98
C TYR A 272 2.47 1.56 -17.01
N LEU A 273 1.34 2.17 -16.63
CA LEU A 273 0.04 1.49 -16.65
C LEU A 273 -0.38 1.11 -18.08
N LYS A 274 -0.15 2.00 -19.06
CA LYS A 274 -0.43 1.72 -20.48
C LYS A 274 0.43 0.59 -21.04
N ALA A 275 1.68 0.46 -20.63
CA ALA A 275 2.57 -0.61 -21.08
C ALA A 275 2.15 -2.00 -20.59
N LEU A 276 1.29 -2.05 -19.57
CA LEU A 276 0.67 -3.28 -19.05
C LEU A 276 -0.70 -3.59 -19.70
N ASP A 277 -1.07 -2.87 -20.78
CA ASP A 277 -2.28 -3.10 -21.57
C ASP A 277 -1.91 -3.32 -23.05
N SER A 278 -2.03 -4.56 -23.51
CA SER A 278 -1.67 -5.04 -24.85
C SER A 278 -2.60 -6.19 -25.28
N THR A 279 -2.36 -6.77 -26.46
CA THR A 279 -3.15 -7.89 -26.97
C THR A 279 -2.92 -9.22 -26.25
N GLN A 280 -1.85 -9.35 -25.46
CA GLN A 280 -1.50 -10.60 -24.75
C GLN A 280 -1.34 -10.40 -23.23
N LEU A 281 -1.54 -9.18 -22.75
CA LEU A 281 -1.33 -8.76 -21.37
C LEU A 281 -2.30 -7.61 -21.09
N THR A 282 -3.07 -7.67 -20.01
CA THR A 282 -3.96 -6.57 -19.61
C THR A 282 -4.12 -6.53 -18.10
N ILE A 283 -4.39 -5.34 -17.56
CA ILE A 283 -4.83 -5.17 -16.17
C ILE A 283 -6.35 -5.22 -16.11
N LEU A 284 -6.89 -5.90 -15.09
CA LEU A 284 -8.32 -5.94 -14.80
C LEU A 284 -8.63 -5.21 -13.49
N PRO A 285 -9.77 -4.49 -13.43
CA PRO A 285 -10.30 -4.01 -12.17
C PRO A 285 -10.75 -5.20 -11.31
N SER A 286 -10.59 -5.07 -9.99
CA SER A 286 -11.04 -6.07 -9.02
C SER A 286 -11.44 -5.38 -7.73
N VAL A 287 -12.41 -5.96 -7.01
CA VAL A 287 -12.77 -5.49 -5.66
C VAL A 287 -11.65 -5.74 -4.65
N TRP A 288 -10.73 -6.66 -4.95
CA TRP A 288 -9.56 -6.99 -4.14
C TRP A 288 -8.39 -6.06 -4.39
N ALA A 289 -8.34 -5.43 -5.56
CA ALA A 289 -7.26 -4.55 -6.00
C ALA A 289 -7.50 -3.10 -5.57
N SER A 290 -6.53 -2.45 -4.92
CA SER A 290 -6.60 -1.04 -4.53
C SER A 290 -5.50 -0.16 -5.13
N THR A 291 -5.59 1.14 -4.90
CA THR A 291 -4.51 2.09 -5.22
C THR A 291 -4.20 2.90 -3.98
N HIS A 292 -2.96 2.75 -3.49
CA HIS A 292 -2.48 3.45 -2.31
C HIS A 292 -1.63 4.65 -2.70
N VAL A 293 -1.89 5.81 -2.10
CA VAL A 293 -1.02 6.99 -2.24
C VAL A 293 -0.32 7.24 -0.92
N HIS A 294 0.99 7.34 -0.97
CA HIS A 294 1.82 7.67 0.19
C HIS A 294 2.27 9.11 0.06
N ILE A 295 1.91 9.96 1.02
CA ILE A 295 2.44 11.33 1.08
C ILE A 295 3.62 11.34 2.06
N GLY A 296 4.79 11.72 1.54
CA GLY A 296 6.06 11.71 2.27
C GLY A 296 6.44 13.07 2.83
N PHE A 297 6.98 13.03 4.05
CA PHE A 297 7.43 14.20 4.80
C PHE A 297 8.96 14.26 4.85
N ASP A 298 9.54 15.46 4.71
CA ASP A 298 10.98 15.69 4.77
C ASP A 298 11.50 15.67 6.22
N TYR A 299 11.33 14.53 6.90
CA TYR A 299 11.84 14.29 8.24
C TYR A 299 13.09 13.43 8.18
N SER A 300 14.21 13.99 8.63
CA SER A 300 15.47 13.26 8.75
C SER A 300 15.58 12.39 10.01
N SER A 301 14.72 12.62 11.01
CA SER A 301 14.68 11.87 12.27
C SER A 301 13.31 11.95 12.95
N ALA A 302 13.02 11.02 13.85
CA ALA A 302 11.78 10.99 14.63
C ALA A 302 11.52 12.29 15.42
N SER A 303 12.58 12.95 15.92
CA SER A 303 12.48 14.22 16.64
C SER A 303 11.98 15.39 15.77
N HIS A 304 11.96 15.24 14.45
CA HIS A 304 11.45 16.25 13.52
C HIS A 304 9.97 16.08 13.19
N ILE A 305 9.33 14.99 13.65
CA ILE A 305 7.89 14.78 13.47
C ILE A 305 7.14 15.94 14.15
N SER A 306 6.34 16.67 13.35
CA SER A 306 5.42 17.67 13.87
C SER A 306 4.13 17.01 14.33
N THR A 307 4.01 16.67 15.62
CA THR A 307 2.74 16.17 16.17
C THR A 307 1.56 17.11 15.89
N PRO A 308 1.69 18.46 15.99
CA PRO A 308 0.60 19.37 15.65
C PRO A 308 0.07 19.22 14.22
N LEU A 309 0.94 18.95 13.24
CA LEU A 309 0.52 18.68 11.86
C LEU A 309 -0.41 17.45 11.81
N PHE A 310 -0.02 16.38 12.48
CA PHE A 310 -0.79 15.15 12.49
C PHE A 310 -2.08 15.25 13.32
N GLN A 311 -2.10 16.08 14.38
CA GLN A 311 -3.33 16.40 15.11
C GLN A 311 -4.34 17.10 14.18
N HIS A 312 -3.91 18.13 13.44
CA HIS A 312 -4.80 18.82 12.50
C HIS A 312 -5.25 17.93 11.35
N LEU A 313 -4.35 17.09 10.81
CA LEU A 313 -4.68 16.12 9.77
C LEU A 313 -5.72 15.11 10.28
N ALA A 314 -5.51 14.56 11.47
CA ALA A 314 -6.44 13.61 12.10
C ALA A 314 -7.81 14.24 12.34
N TYR A 315 -7.86 15.47 12.86
CA TYR A 315 -9.12 16.18 13.10
C TYR A 315 -9.91 16.41 11.80
N ILE A 316 -9.24 16.85 10.73
CA ILE A 316 -9.88 17.04 9.42
C ILE A 316 -10.44 15.72 8.89
N LEU A 317 -9.63 14.67 8.94
CA LEU A 317 -9.96 13.34 8.42
C LEU A 317 -11.11 12.70 9.19
N LEU A 318 -11.11 12.75 10.52
CA LEU A 318 -12.19 12.21 11.35
C LEU A 318 -13.52 12.94 11.08
N LEU A 319 -13.51 14.27 11.04
CA LEU A 319 -14.72 15.06 10.80
C LEU A 319 -15.34 14.81 9.41
N HIS A 320 -14.52 14.52 8.41
CA HIS A 320 -14.97 14.35 7.02
C HIS A 320 -14.81 12.92 6.52
N GLU A 321 -14.58 11.93 7.39
CA GLU A 321 -14.35 10.54 6.97
C GLU A 321 -15.54 10.00 6.18
N ASP A 322 -16.76 10.25 6.67
CA ASP A 322 -18.00 9.85 6.00
C ASP A 322 -18.14 10.49 4.62
N LEU A 323 -17.81 11.78 4.50
CA LEU A 323 -17.88 12.51 3.25
C LEU A 323 -16.86 11.99 2.22
N ILE A 324 -15.63 11.72 2.67
CA ILE A 324 -14.53 11.21 1.83
C ILE A 324 -14.80 9.77 1.40
N SER A 325 -15.17 8.89 2.34
CA SER A 325 -15.48 7.48 2.04
C SER A 325 -16.61 7.29 1.04
N LYS A 326 -17.63 8.17 1.09
CA LYS A 326 -18.75 8.20 0.13
C LYS A 326 -18.35 8.62 -1.28
N CYS A 327 -17.09 8.96 -1.53
CA CYS A 327 -16.56 9.18 -2.88
C CYS A 327 -16.05 7.88 -3.55
N PHE A 328 -16.13 6.75 -2.86
CA PHE A 328 -15.59 5.46 -3.30
C PHE A 328 -16.69 4.39 -3.34
N PRO A 329 -16.58 3.38 -4.23
CA PRO A 329 -17.58 2.35 -4.36
C PRO A 329 -17.75 1.53 -3.08
N LYS A 330 -18.88 0.82 -2.97
CA LYS A 330 -19.20 -0.04 -1.83
C LYS A 330 -18.06 -0.94 -1.36
N SER A 331 -17.28 -1.53 -2.28
CA SER A 331 -16.12 -2.38 -1.96
C SER A 331 -15.00 -1.69 -1.18
N ARG A 332 -15.12 -0.38 -1.02
CA ARG A 332 -14.22 0.51 -0.29
C ARG A 332 -14.95 1.23 0.83
N SER A 333 -16.10 0.75 1.33
CA SER A 333 -16.94 1.47 2.31
C SER A 333 -16.69 1.12 3.79
N GLY A 334 -16.08 -0.03 4.07
CA GLY A 334 -15.81 -0.54 5.42
C GLY A 334 -17.06 -0.95 6.23
N ILE A 335 -18.25 -0.95 5.62
CA ILE A 335 -19.51 -1.15 6.34
C ILE A 335 -19.80 -2.62 6.61
N ILE A 336 -20.38 -2.95 7.76
CA ILE A 336 -20.89 -4.30 8.03
C ILE A 336 -22.05 -4.56 7.07
N ALA A 337 -21.83 -5.41 6.06
CA ALA A 337 -22.93 -5.90 5.26
C ALA A 337 -23.86 -6.70 6.17
N LYS A 338 -25.15 -6.36 6.22
CA LYS A 338 -26.14 -7.20 6.89
C LYS A 338 -26.08 -8.58 6.24
N GLU A 339 -25.64 -9.59 6.99
CA GLU A 339 -25.58 -10.95 6.49
C GLU A 339 -26.99 -11.38 6.03
N PRO A 340 -27.20 -11.67 4.75
CA PRO A 340 -28.38 -12.41 4.37
C PRO A 340 -28.26 -13.80 4.99
N LYS A 341 -29.34 -14.31 5.60
CA LYS A 341 -29.40 -15.68 6.12
C LYS A 341 -28.83 -16.63 5.06
N THR A 342 -27.66 -17.21 5.32
CA THR A 342 -26.99 -18.10 4.38
C THR A 342 -27.95 -19.23 4.04
N PRO A 343 -28.28 -19.47 2.76
CA PRO A 343 -29.05 -20.63 2.38
C PRO A 343 -28.29 -21.87 2.86
N THR A 344 -28.89 -22.64 3.77
CA THR A 344 -28.31 -23.87 4.34
C THR A 344 -28.32 -25.03 3.34
N GLU A 345 -28.20 -24.75 2.05
CA GLU A 345 -28.28 -25.80 1.04
C GLU A 345 -27.02 -26.66 1.09
N PRO A 346 -27.16 -28.00 1.19
CA PRO A 346 -26.03 -28.91 1.24
C PRO A 346 -25.23 -28.82 -0.06
N ILE A 347 -23.91 -28.75 0.09
CA ILE A 347 -22.98 -28.67 -1.04
C ILE A 347 -23.16 -29.93 -1.89
N THR A 348 -23.52 -29.74 -3.17
CA THR A 348 -23.72 -30.83 -4.12
C THR A 348 -22.37 -31.46 -4.51
N PRO A 349 -22.35 -32.77 -4.85
CA PRO A 349 -21.11 -33.46 -5.22
C PRO A 349 -20.39 -32.80 -6.40
N PHE A 350 -19.07 -32.86 -6.35
CA PHE A 350 -18.16 -31.79 -6.77
C PHE A 350 -17.56 -31.91 -8.20
N ASP A 351 -18.07 -32.80 -9.06
CA ASP A 351 -17.41 -33.17 -10.33
C ASP A 351 -18.14 -32.75 -11.62
N SER A 352 -19.12 -31.85 -11.56
CA SER A 352 -19.82 -31.33 -12.75
C SER A 352 -19.38 -29.92 -13.14
N GLU A 353 -19.48 -29.57 -14.44
CA GLU A 353 -19.33 -28.19 -14.92
C GLU A 353 -20.29 -27.23 -14.18
N ASP A 354 -21.48 -27.72 -13.82
CA ASP A 354 -22.47 -26.99 -13.02
C ASP A 354 -21.94 -26.59 -11.64
N ALA A 355 -21.12 -27.44 -11.00
CA ALA A 355 -20.51 -27.12 -9.70
C ALA A 355 -19.55 -25.92 -9.82
N THR A 356 -18.81 -25.81 -10.92
CA THR A 356 -17.87 -24.70 -11.15
C THR A 356 -18.61 -23.38 -11.38
N ALA A 357 -19.69 -23.41 -12.16
CA ALA A 357 -20.53 -22.23 -12.41
C ALA A 357 -21.23 -21.74 -11.13
N ASN A 358 -21.72 -22.66 -10.30
CA ASN A 358 -22.33 -22.31 -9.01
C ASN A 358 -21.33 -21.68 -8.04
N ASP A 359 -20.10 -22.20 -7.98
CA ASP A 359 -19.03 -21.62 -7.16
C ASP A 359 -18.66 -20.21 -7.64
N GLU A 360 -18.57 -20.00 -8.96
CA GLU A 360 -18.28 -18.70 -9.53
C GLU A 360 -19.35 -17.66 -9.16
N GLN A 361 -20.63 -18.06 -9.27
CA GLN A 361 -21.75 -17.22 -8.90
C GLN A 361 -21.73 -16.86 -7.41
N ARG A 362 -21.28 -17.79 -6.55
CA ARG A 362 -21.09 -17.54 -5.12
C ARG A 362 -19.98 -16.51 -4.87
N VAL A 363 -18.84 -16.62 -5.56
CA VAL A 363 -17.76 -15.61 -5.48
C VAL A 363 -18.27 -14.24 -5.90
N LEU A 364 -18.88 -14.14 -7.09
CA LEU A 364 -19.43 -12.87 -7.61
C LEU A 364 -20.46 -12.26 -6.65
N SER A 365 -21.31 -13.09 -6.05
CA SER A 365 -22.30 -12.65 -5.07
C SER A 365 -21.68 -12.12 -3.78
N MET A 366 -20.52 -12.66 -3.38
CA MET A 366 -19.75 -12.17 -2.24
C MET A 366 -19.00 -10.89 -2.60
N GLU A 367 -18.33 -10.83 -3.76
CA GLU A 367 -17.65 -9.62 -4.25
C GLU A 367 -18.62 -8.44 -4.40
N ALA A 368 -19.85 -8.67 -4.86
CA ALA A 368 -20.89 -7.64 -4.95
C ALA A 368 -21.36 -7.14 -3.56
N LYS A 369 -21.16 -7.93 -2.51
CA LYS A 369 -21.47 -7.58 -1.12
C LYS A 369 -20.27 -7.08 -0.35
N TYR A 370 -19.07 -7.35 -0.85
CA TYR A 370 -17.82 -6.98 -0.22
C TYR A 370 -17.80 -5.48 0.02
N THR A 371 -17.48 -5.10 1.25
CA THR A 371 -17.42 -3.70 1.66
C THR A 371 -16.01 -3.28 2.04
N GLY A 372 -15.05 -4.21 2.10
CA GLY A 372 -13.75 -3.96 2.69
C GLY A 372 -13.70 -4.14 4.21
N ILE A 373 -14.82 -4.46 4.87
CA ILE A 373 -14.87 -4.46 6.34
C ILE A 373 -13.87 -5.41 7.01
N ASP A 374 -13.67 -6.60 6.46
CA ASP A 374 -12.71 -7.56 7.04
C ASP A 374 -11.26 -7.13 6.85
N ASN A 375 -11.04 -6.11 6.00
CA ASN A 375 -9.73 -5.53 5.77
C ASN A 375 -9.48 -4.28 6.60
N VAL A 376 -10.50 -3.52 7.01
CA VAL A 376 -10.29 -2.15 7.52
C VAL A 376 -11.48 -1.65 8.34
N GLU A 377 -11.21 -1.23 9.58
CA GLU A 377 -12.19 -0.60 10.50
C GLU A 377 -12.15 0.92 10.32
N SER A 378 -13.33 1.57 10.30
CA SER A 378 -13.44 3.04 10.23
C SER A 378 -12.61 3.70 11.33
N ASN A 379 -11.75 4.66 10.97
CA ASN A 379 -10.93 5.35 11.95
C ASN A 379 -11.81 6.17 12.90
N LEU A 380 -12.91 6.72 12.40
CA LEU A 380 -13.92 7.43 13.17
C LEU A 380 -14.69 6.51 14.13
N GLU A 381 -15.10 5.31 13.70
CA GLU A 381 -15.70 4.30 14.58
C GLU A 381 -14.75 3.94 15.71
N HIS A 382 -13.52 3.58 15.36
CA HIS A 382 -12.49 3.25 16.33
C HIS A 382 -12.25 4.39 17.33
N PHE A 383 -12.13 5.63 16.83
CA PHE A 383 -11.95 6.81 17.67
C PHE A 383 -13.11 7.01 18.64
N CYS A 384 -14.36 6.93 18.17
CA CYS A 384 -15.55 7.05 19.01
C CYS A 384 -15.57 5.94 20.08
N ASP A 385 -15.27 4.70 19.72
CA ASP A 385 -15.24 3.57 20.66
C ASP A 385 -14.16 3.75 21.74
N GLN A 386 -12.99 4.28 21.38
CA GLN A 386 -11.89 4.53 22.33
C GLN A 386 -12.16 5.72 23.28
N THR A 387 -12.92 6.72 22.82
CA THR A 387 -13.10 7.99 23.55
C THR A 387 -14.46 8.13 24.22
N GLY A 388 -15.47 7.40 23.76
CA GLY A 388 -16.87 7.59 24.14
C GLY A 388 -17.51 8.84 23.52
N VAL A 389 -16.88 9.49 22.54
CA VAL A 389 -17.44 10.67 21.87
C VAL A 389 -18.66 10.27 21.04
N ASP A 390 -19.81 10.89 21.32
CA ASP A 390 -21.04 10.70 20.55
C ASP A 390 -21.23 11.88 19.57
N LEU A 391 -21.02 11.60 18.29
CA LEU A 391 -21.14 12.60 17.21
C LEU A 391 -22.57 13.11 17.00
N ASN A 392 -23.58 12.39 17.50
CA ASN A 392 -24.99 12.77 17.37
C ASN A 392 -25.51 13.57 18.55
N SER A 393 -24.72 13.71 19.63
CA SER A 393 -25.18 14.40 20.82
C SER A 393 -25.32 15.89 20.56
N THR A 394 -26.52 16.43 20.79
CA THR A 394 -26.78 17.87 20.78
C THR A 394 -26.49 18.53 22.12
N GLU A 395 -26.23 17.75 23.16
CA GLU A 395 -25.90 18.26 24.50
C GLU A 395 -24.46 18.73 24.54
N GLN A 396 -24.20 19.74 25.37
CA GLN A 396 -22.85 20.27 25.59
C GLN A 396 -22.05 19.22 26.36
N GLN A 397 -21.37 18.33 25.62
CA GLN A 397 -20.60 17.24 26.20
C GLN A 397 -19.27 17.75 26.76
N ASP A 398 -19.00 17.40 28.01
CA ASP A 398 -17.65 17.41 28.59
C ASP A 398 -16.90 16.21 27.99
N ASN A 399 -16.43 16.34 26.74
CA ASN A 399 -15.46 15.49 26.01
C ASN A 399 -15.74 15.57 24.51
N THR A 400 -15.19 16.59 23.86
CA THR A 400 -15.34 16.77 22.41
C THR A 400 -14.21 16.05 21.65
N MET A 401 -14.38 15.81 20.35
CA MET A 401 -13.32 15.24 19.50
C MET A 401 -12.02 16.05 19.61
N GLU A 402 -12.16 17.37 19.69
CA GLU A 402 -11.08 18.35 19.84
C GLU A 402 -10.27 18.12 21.13
N ASP A 403 -10.94 17.79 22.24
CA ASP A 403 -10.27 17.57 23.53
C ASP A 403 -9.37 16.32 23.52
N HIS A 404 -9.75 15.32 22.73
CA HIS A 404 -8.96 14.10 22.56
C HIS A 404 -7.83 14.27 21.54
N ILE A 405 -8.09 14.94 20.41
CA ILE A 405 -7.09 15.10 19.34
C ILE A 405 -6.06 16.17 19.70
N PHE A 406 -6.50 17.33 20.18
CA PHE A 406 -5.63 18.46 20.47
C PHE A 406 -5.18 18.43 21.94
N GLN A 407 -4.19 17.60 22.22
CA GLN A 407 -3.48 17.59 23.52
C GLN A 407 -2.09 18.20 23.35
N GLU A 408 -1.71 19.15 24.21
CA GLU A 408 -0.44 19.90 24.09
C GLU A 408 0.79 18.98 24.20
N GLN A 409 0.71 17.95 25.05
CA GLN A 409 1.77 16.97 25.30
C GLN A 409 1.49 15.62 24.60
N CYS A 410 0.68 15.63 23.54
CA CYS A 410 0.42 14.42 22.78
C CYS A 410 1.70 13.93 22.10
N SER A 411 2.03 12.65 22.26
CA SER A 411 3.03 12.01 21.41
C SER A 411 2.36 11.52 20.12
N ILE A 412 3.13 11.38 19.04
CA ILE A 412 2.62 10.78 17.80
C ILE A 412 2.09 9.35 18.06
N PHE A 413 2.70 8.61 18.99
CA PHE A 413 2.26 7.27 19.38
C PHE A 413 0.88 7.30 20.06
N SER A 414 0.67 8.24 20.98
CA SER A 414 -0.63 8.42 21.64
C SER A 414 -1.72 8.75 20.64
N LEU A 415 -1.42 9.65 19.68
CA LEU A 415 -2.35 10.02 18.63
C LEU A 415 -2.68 8.83 17.71
N ILE A 416 -1.69 8.05 17.27
CA ILE A 416 -1.95 6.91 16.37
C ILE A 416 -2.77 5.82 17.07
N ARG A 417 -2.48 5.51 18.34
CA ARG A 417 -3.29 4.55 19.13
C ARG A 417 -4.75 4.95 19.28
N LEU A 418 -5.01 6.25 19.30
CA LEU A 418 -6.35 6.82 19.38
C LEU A 418 -7.11 6.69 18.05
N LEU A 419 -6.39 6.70 16.93
CA LEU A 419 -6.97 6.74 15.58
C LEU A 419 -7.04 5.38 14.89
N GLN A 420 -6.24 4.41 15.33
CA GLN A 420 -6.07 3.15 14.63
C GLN A 420 -6.00 1.98 15.61
N LYS A 421 -6.76 0.95 15.28
CA LYS A 421 -6.71 -0.32 15.98
C LYS A 421 -5.38 -1.01 15.73
N CYS A 422 -4.81 -1.53 16.80
CA CYS A 422 -3.69 -2.46 16.72
C CYS A 422 -4.22 -3.84 16.33
N ASP A 423 -3.67 -4.46 15.29
CA ASP A 423 -3.98 -5.83 14.89
C ASP A 423 -3.50 -6.81 15.99
N PRO A 424 -4.42 -7.46 16.74
CA PRO A 424 -4.04 -8.32 17.86
C PRO A 424 -3.45 -9.65 17.40
N HIS A 425 -3.82 -10.14 16.20
CA HIS A 425 -3.45 -11.47 15.72
C HIS A 425 -1.96 -11.58 15.40
N LYS A 426 -1.33 -10.47 14.99
CA LYS A 426 0.11 -10.46 14.67
C LYS A 426 1.01 -10.32 15.88
N SER A 427 0.47 -9.82 17.01
CA SER A 427 1.24 -9.71 18.25
C SER A 427 1.53 -11.06 18.92
N GLN A 428 0.71 -12.08 18.63
CA GLN A 428 0.86 -13.41 19.23
C GLN A 428 1.62 -14.42 18.35
N GLU A 429 1.51 -14.33 17.02
CA GLU A 429 2.13 -15.31 16.12
C GLU A 429 3.64 -15.13 15.90
N PHE A 430 4.17 -13.92 16.05
CA PHE A 430 5.59 -13.61 15.72
C PHE A 430 6.47 -13.30 16.94
N GLY A 431 5.95 -13.49 18.16
CA GLY A 431 6.66 -13.18 19.41
C GLY A 431 6.74 -11.67 19.71
N GLU A 432 7.26 -11.30 20.89
CA GLU A 432 7.35 -9.92 21.42
C GLU A 432 8.12 -8.90 20.53
N TRP A 433 8.63 -9.31 19.37
CA TRP A 433 9.52 -8.52 18.53
C TRP A 433 8.83 -7.80 17.36
N ASP A 434 7.57 -8.13 17.05
CA ASP A 434 6.83 -7.47 15.97
C ASP A 434 6.09 -6.23 16.50
N ALA A 435 6.53 -5.05 16.06
CA ALA A 435 5.88 -3.79 16.38
C ALA A 435 4.37 -3.85 16.05
N PRO A 436 3.50 -3.24 16.88
CA PRO A 436 2.06 -3.25 16.67
C PRO A 436 1.72 -2.77 15.27
N ARG A 437 1.01 -3.59 14.48
CA ARG A 437 0.55 -3.20 13.16
C ARG A 437 -0.74 -2.43 13.30
N PHE A 438 -0.65 -1.12 13.08
CA PHE A 438 -1.82 -0.26 12.98
C PHE A 438 -2.41 -0.35 11.58
N ARG A 439 -3.73 -0.52 11.50
CA ARG A 439 -4.47 -0.52 10.23
C ARG A 439 -5.64 0.44 10.36
N GLY A 440 -5.72 1.39 9.44
CA GLY A 440 -6.82 2.33 9.32
C GLY A 440 -7.52 2.15 7.99
N TYR A 441 -8.72 2.71 7.90
CA TYR A 441 -9.61 2.54 6.76
C TYR A 441 -9.23 3.43 5.59
N ILE A 442 -9.45 4.74 5.66
CA ILE A 442 -9.09 5.67 4.58
C ILE A 442 -7.60 5.97 4.55
N TYR A 443 -6.99 6.04 5.73
CA TYR A 443 -5.60 6.43 5.93
C TYR A 443 -4.91 5.54 6.96
N ASN A 444 -3.59 5.47 6.88
CA ASN A 444 -2.77 4.65 7.74
C ASN A 444 -1.47 5.37 8.13
N PHE A 445 -1.20 5.44 9.44
CA PHE A 445 0.00 6.02 10.01
C PHE A 445 1.07 4.98 10.38
N ALA A 446 0.92 3.71 10.01
CA ALA A 446 1.87 2.64 10.35
C ALA A 446 3.33 2.97 9.95
N ASN A 447 3.53 3.56 8.76
CA ASN A 447 4.86 3.97 8.32
C ASN A 447 5.45 5.09 9.20
N LEU A 448 4.61 6.07 9.57
CA LEU A 448 4.99 7.15 10.48
C LEU A 448 5.30 6.64 11.89
N TRP A 449 4.53 5.68 12.40
CA TRP A 449 4.80 4.99 13.66
C TRP A 449 6.18 4.33 13.63
N ALA A 450 6.42 3.48 12.62
CA ALA A 450 7.69 2.77 12.46
C ALA A 450 8.87 3.75 12.35
N PHE A 451 8.70 4.87 11.66
CA PHE A 451 9.70 5.94 11.60
C PHE A 451 9.93 6.62 12.95
N ALA A 452 8.87 6.91 13.71
CA ALA A 452 8.97 7.51 15.03
C ALA A 452 9.69 6.60 16.03
N GLU A 453 9.52 5.28 15.91
CA GLU A 453 10.14 4.28 16.77
C GLU A 453 11.66 4.08 16.50
N GLY A 454 12.17 4.63 15.39
CA GLY A 454 13.56 4.45 14.97
C GLY A 454 13.78 3.30 13.99
N GLY A 455 12.70 2.83 13.35
CA GLY A 455 12.67 1.79 12.33
C GLY A 455 12.17 0.45 12.84
N THR A 456 11.66 -0.38 11.91
CA THR A 456 11.60 -1.82 12.11
C THR A 456 12.93 -2.42 11.65
N ASN A 457 13.31 -3.60 12.14
CA ASN A 457 14.55 -4.28 11.73
C ASN A 457 14.63 -4.59 10.22
N ASP A 458 13.58 -4.32 9.46
CA ASP A 458 13.24 -5.10 8.27
C ASP A 458 12.75 -4.31 7.06
N LYS A 459 12.27 -3.07 7.22
CA LYS A 459 11.89 -2.19 6.11
C LYS A 459 12.45 -0.78 6.32
N PRO A 460 12.87 -0.06 5.27
CA PRO A 460 13.25 1.35 5.38
C PRO A 460 12.12 2.13 6.03
N ALA A 461 12.41 2.82 7.12
CA ALA A 461 11.41 3.63 7.81
C ALA A 461 11.02 4.81 6.90
N LYS A 462 9.75 4.87 6.51
CA LYS A 462 9.22 5.92 5.64
C LYS A 462 8.42 6.92 6.48
N PRO A 463 8.81 8.19 6.59
CA PRO A 463 7.95 9.21 7.20
C PRO A 463 6.81 9.54 6.23
N THR A 464 5.83 8.65 6.10
CA THR A 464 4.71 8.80 5.15
C THR A 464 3.38 8.53 5.83
N VAL A 465 2.33 9.17 5.32
CA VAL A 465 0.94 8.74 5.54
C VAL A 465 0.47 8.00 4.29
N GLU A 466 -0.05 6.79 4.46
CA GLU A 466 -0.62 5.97 3.39
C GLU A 466 -2.14 6.21 3.31
N PHE A 467 -2.68 6.41 2.11
CA PHE A 467 -4.11 6.55 1.85
C PHE A 467 -4.60 5.41 0.96
N ARG A 468 -5.56 4.59 1.45
CA ARG A 468 -5.79 3.21 0.95
C ARG A 468 -7.08 2.97 0.16
N GLN A 469 -8.04 3.90 0.20
CA GLN A 469 -9.43 3.62 -0.23
C GLN A 469 -9.75 3.99 -1.68
N HIS A 470 -8.76 4.28 -2.51
CA HIS A 470 -9.07 4.47 -3.92
C HIS A 470 -9.40 3.11 -4.55
N ASP A 471 -10.50 3.02 -5.30
CA ASP A 471 -10.76 1.89 -6.18
C ASP A 471 -9.54 1.69 -7.08
N CYS A 472 -9.06 0.44 -7.27
CA CYS A 472 -7.96 0.25 -8.20
C CYS A 472 -8.43 0.64 -9.60
N THR A 473 -8.01 1.84 -9.96
CA THR A 473 -8.23 2.45 -11.25
C THR A 473 -6.88 2.57 -11.91
N THR A 474 -6.83 2.17 -13.16
CA THR A 474 -5.66 2.39 -13.99
C THR A 474 -5.79 3.68 -14.80
N GLU A 475 -6.87 4.45 -14.58
CA GLU A 475 -7.13 5.69 -15.30
C GLU A 475 -6.28 6.84 -14.73
N PRO A 476 -5.32 7.41 -15.49
CA PRO A 476 -4.43 8.44 -14.97
C PRO A 476 -5.14 9.71 -14.50
N GLY A 477 -6.28 10.05 -15.12
CA GLY A 477 -7.08 11.21 -14.72
C GLY A 477 -7.65 11.07 -13.31
N VAL A 478 -8.16 9.89 -12.98
CA VAL A 478 -8.69 9.60 -11.64
C VAL A 478 -7.57 9.63 -10.59
N ILE A 479 -6.43 9.02 -10.89
CA ILE A 479 -5.23 9.03 -10.02
C ILE A 479 -4.75 10.47 -9.77
N LYS A 480 -4.77 11.33 -10.80
CA LYS A 480 -4.43 12.75 -10.70
C LYS A 480 -5.33 13.46 -9.69
N HIS A 481 -6.66 13.33 -9.81
CA HIS A 481 -7.61 13.95 -8.89
C HIS A 481 -7.35 13.51 -7.44
N TRP A 482 -7.01 12.23 -7.24
CA TRP A 482 -6.70 11.71 -5.90
C TRP A 482 -5.45 12.33 -5.29
N ILE A 483 -4.35 12.42 -6.04
CA ILE A 483 -3.11 13.03 -5.54
C ILE A 483 -3.31 14.53 -5.26
N ILE A 484 -4.05 15.24 -6.12
CA ILE A 484 -4.37 16.67 -5.91
C ILE A 484 -5.16 16.87 -4.61
N PHE A 485 -6.18 16.03 -4.40
CA PHE A 485 -7.00 16.07 -3.19
C PHE A 485 -6.17 15.83 -1.92
N LEU A 486 -5.34 14.78 -1.92
CA LEU A 486 -4.52 14.42 -0.76
C LEU A 486 -3.44 15.46 -0.46
N GLU A 487 -2.83 16.05 -1.48
CA GLU A 487 -1.91 17.17 -1.30
C GLU A 487 -2.62 18.34 -0.63
N ALA A 488 -3.78 18.77 -1.14
CA ALA A 488 -4.52 19.91 -0.59
C ALA A 488 -4.95 19.67 0.86
N LEU A 489 -5.42 18.45 1.18
CA LEU A 489 -5.76 18.04 2.55
C LEU A 489 -4.57 18.23 3.51
N ILE A 490 -3.37 17.78 3.13
CA ILE A 490 -2.18 17.90 3.97
C ILE A 490 -1.68 19.33 4.03
N ARG A 491 -1.76 20.11 2.94
CA ARG A 491 -1.42 21.55 2.93
C ARG A 491 -2.25 22.32 3.94
N VAL A 492 -3.56 22.08 4.00
CA VAL A 492 -4.42 22.73 4.99
C VAL A 492 -4.06 22.30 6.41
N ALA A 493 -3.82 21.01 6.66
CA ALA A 493 -3.39 20.54 7.98
C ALA A 493 -2.05 21.18 8.41
N GLU A 494 -1.12 21.30 7.49
CA GLU A 494 0.17 21.97 7.68
C GLU A 494 -0.01 23.45 8.01
N GLU A 495 -0.78 24.20 7.22
CA GLU A 495 -1.10 25.60 7.48
C GLU A 495 -1.71 25.80 8.88
N LYS A 496 -2.67 24.96 9.26
CA LYS A 496 -3.28 25.00 10.60
C LYS A 496 -2.27 24.69 11.70
N SER A 497 -1.37 23.74 11.48
CA SER A 497 -0.30 23.44 12.43
C SER A 497 0.70 24.57 12.59
N LEU A 498 1.00 25.31 11.52
CA LEU A 498 1.88 26.47 11.57
C LEU A 498 1.26 27.61 12.38
N GLU A 499 -0.07 27.72 12.40
CA GLU A 499 -0.81 28.59 13.33
C GLU A 499 -0.66 28.15 14.80
N THR A 500 -0.40 26.86 15.08
CA THR A 500 -0.20 26.30 16.45
C THR A 500 1.15 26.66 17.03
N THR A 501 2.22 26.42 16.26
CA THR A 501 3.60 26.40 16.76
C THR A 501 4.21 27.80 16.88
N LYS A 502 3.40 28.80 17.23
CA LYS A 502 3.77 30.20 17.12
C LYS A 502 4.08 30.83 18.48
N PHE A 503 5.37 30.73 18.81
CA PHE A 503 6.12 31.84 19.44
C PHE A 503 6.35 33.03 18.47
N TYR A 504 5.77 33.00 17.26
CA TYR A 504 6.04 33.96 16.16
C TYR A 504 4.80 34.50 15.42
N SER A 505 3.56 34.24 15.86
CA SER A 505 2.42 35.10 15.45
C SER A 505 2.30 36.27 16.39
N LYS A 506 1.82 37.39 15.87
CA LYS A 506 1.29 38.50 16.66
C LYS A 506 0.08 38.12 17.54
N THR A 507 -0.41 36.89 17.44
CA THR A 507 -1.51 36.34 18.25
C THR A 507 -0.91 35.67 19.48
N GLN A 508 -1.07 36.29 20.65
CA GLN A 508 -0.75 35.64 21.93
C GLN A 508 -1.69 34.44 22.13
N LEU A 509 -1.15 33.34 22.64
CA LEU A 509 -1.96 32.23 23.13
C LEU A 509 -2.87 32.77 24.23
N ASP A 510 -4.17 32.53 24.07
CA ASP A 510 -5.13 32.87 25.10
C ASP A 510 -5.05 31.83 26.21
N MET A 511 -4.22 32.13 27.22
CA MET A 511 -4.02 31.26 28.39
C MET A 511 -5.32 31.02 29.19
N THR A 512 -6.40 31.75 28.90
CA THR A 512 -7.71 31.52 29.51
C THR A 512 -8.49 30.39 28.84
N LYS A 513 -8.09 29.96 27.64
CA LYS A 513 -8.73 28.87 26.90
C LYS A 513 -7.90 27.59 26.97
N PRO A 514 -8.53 26.41 27.07
CA PRO A 514 -7.83 25.14 26.91
C PRO A 514 -7.21 25.05 25.51
N TYR A 515 -6.08 24.33 25.39
CA TYR A 515 -5.36 24.18 24.13
C TYR A 515 -6.25 23.63 23.00
N SER A 516 -7.15 22.69 23.30
CA SER A 516 -8.12 22.14 22.35
C SER A 516 -9.04 23.21 21.75
N ALA A 517 -9.61 24.08 22.58
CA ALA A 517 -10.43 25.20 22.11
C ALA A 517 -9.62 26.17 21.24
N GLN A 518 -8.37 26.46 21.61
CA GLN A 518 -7.49 27.32 20.79
C GLN A 518 -7.20 26.70 19.41
N GLN A 519 -7.00 25.38 19.33
CA GLN A 519 -6.80 24.70 18.05
C GLN A 519 -8.08 24.65 17.20
N ARG A 520 -9.23 24.41 17.84
CA ARG A 520 -10.55 24.41 17.20
C ARG A 520 -10.91 25.76 16.61
N ASP A 521 -10.59 26.86 17.31
CA ASP A 521 -10.92 28.23 16.87
C ASP A 521 -10.25 28.63 15.54
N LYS A 522 -9.34 27.81 15.00
CA LYS A 522 -8.74 27.97 13.67
C LYS A 522 -9.62 27.51 12.51
N TYR A 523 -10.69 26.78 12.81
CA TYR A 523 -11.65 26.27 11.85
C TYR A 523 -12.88 27.20 11.80
N PRO A 524 -13.59 27.28 10.66
CA PRO A 524 -14.75 28.16 10.54
C PRO A 524 -15.81 27.85 11.61
N THR A 525 -16.29 28.87 12.32
CA THR A 525 -17.39 28.72 13.27
C THR A 525 -18.75 28.81 12.57
N ARG A 526 -19.71 28.02 13.06
CA ARG A 526 -21.11 28.02 12.59
C ARG A 526 -21.81 29.36 12.87
N GLU A 527 -21.39 30.08 13.90
CA GLU A 527 -21.92 31.40 14.23
C GLU A 527 -21.28 32.47 13.34
N GLY A 528 -22.07 33.06 12.44
CA GLY A 528 -21.69 34.22 11.62
C GLY A 528 -21.15 33.90 10.23
N SER A 529 -20.81 32.64 9.93
CA SER A 529 -20.55 32.21 8.55
C SER A 529 -21.83 31.68 7.91
N SER A 530 -22.05 31.92 6.62
CA SER A 530 -23.21 31.42 5.89
C SER A 530 -23.18 29.89 5.65
N TYR A 531 -22.26 29.16 6.29
CA TYR A 531 -21.96 27.74 6.00
C TYR A 531 -21.72 26.96 7.30
N SER A 532 -22.16 25.70 7.36
CA SER A 532 -21.87 24.82 8.49
C SER A 532 -20.47 24.21 8.36
N TRP A 533 -19.68 24.30 9.43
CA TRP A 533 -18.56 23.39 9.69
C TRP A 533 -19.05 22.34 10.71
N ALA A 534 -18.82 21.04 10.51
CA ALA A 534 -18.20 20.41 9.35
C ALA A 534 -19.04 20.56 8.05
N TYR A 535 -18.39 20.38 6.90
CA TYR A 535 -19.06 20.47 5.59
C TYR A 535 -19.91 19.23 5.31
N ASP A 536 -21.08 19.43 4.71
CA ASP A 536 -22.06 18.38 4.38
C ASP A 536 -22.01 17.93 2.92
N ASN A 537 -21.14 18.54 2.09
CA ASN A 537 -20.97 18.20 0.69
C ASN A 537 -19.52 18.39 0.23
N MET A 538 -19.10 17.55 -0.72
CA MET A 538 -17.73 17.51 -1.22
C MET A 538 -17.34 18.77 -1.97
N TYR A 539 -18.27 19.40 -2.69
CA TYR A 539 -17.95 20.63 -3.42
C TYR A 539 -17.45 21.73 -2.48
N GLN A 540 -18.17 21.99 -1.38
CA GLN A 540 -17.77 23.02 -0.42
C GLN A 540 -16.50 22.63 0.33
N PHE A 541 -16.37 21.36 0.72
CA PHE A 541 -15.15 20.85 1.34
C PHE A 541 -13.93 21.06 0.43
N CYS A 542 -14.01 20.66 -0.83
CA CYS A 542 -12.91 20.83 -1.78
C CYS A 542 -12.64 22.30 -2.14
N ALA A 543 -13.65 23.04 -2.60
CA ALA A 543 -13.43 24.38 -3.15
C ALA A 543 -13.08 25.41 -2.07
N ARG A 544 -13.70 25.33 -0.89
CA ARG A 544 -13.58 26.38 0.13
C ARG A 544 -12.62 26.03 1.24
N PHE A 545 -12.64 24.79 1.70
CA PHE A 545 -11.76 24.39 2.79
C PHE A 545 -10.40 23.96 2.27
N LEU A 546 -10.36 23.09 1.25
CA LEU A 546 -9.11 22.65 0.64
C LEU A 546 -8.52 23.66 -0.36
N GLY A 547 -9.30 24.67 -0.77
CA GLY A 547 -8.85 25.67 -1.75
C GLY A 547 -8.61 25.12 -3.16
N LEU A 548 -9.25 23.97 -3.48
CA LEU A 548 -9.20 23.39 -4.81
C LEU A 548 -10.01 24.23 -5.80
N ASP A 549 -9.67 24.12 -7.09
CA ASP A 549 -10.45 24.80 -8.13
C ASP A 549 -11.84 24.18 -8.31
N LYS A 550 -12.65 24.84 -9.14
CA LYS A 550 -14.02 24.40 -9.42
C LYS A 550 -14.07 23.05 -10.13
N GLU A 551 -13.08 22.72 -10.95
CA GLU A 551 -13.06 21.46 -11.70
C GLU A 551 -12.86 20.29 -10.73
N GLU A 552 -11.85 20.38 -9.86
CA GLU A 552 -11.58 19.39 -8.81
C GLU A 552 -12.75 19.24 -7.84
N ALA A 553 -13.32 20.37 -7.36
CA ALA A 553 -14.47 20.32 -6.47
C ALA A 553 -15.71 19.68 -7.13
N THR A 554 -15.90 19.91 -8.44
CA THR A 554 -16.98 19.29 -9.22
C THR A 554 -16.75 17.80 -9.40
N TYR A 555 -15.51 17.40 -9.67
CA TYR A 555 -15.12 15.99 -9.80
C TYR A 555 -15.45 15.20 -8.53
N TRP A 556 -14.99 15.68 -7.37
CA TRP A 556 -15.22 15.01 -6.09
C TRP A 556 -16.69 15.01 -5.67
N GLN A 557 -17.42 16.08 -5.96
CA GLN A 557 -18.87 16.10 -5.77
C GLN A 557 -19.57 15.06 -6.66
N GLY A 558 -19.16 14.92 -7.92
CA GLY A 558 -19.71 13.90 -8.81
C GLY A 558 -19.42 12.47 -8.33
N ARG A 559 -18.21 12.21 -7.80
CA ARG A 559 -17.86 10.93 -7.17
C ARG A 559 -18.71 10.66 -5.93
N PHE A 560 -18.91 11.66 -5.08
CA PHE A 560 -19.81 11.56 -3.93
C PHE A 560 -21.25 11.25 -4.36
N ASP A 561 -21.79 11.97 -5.34
CA ASP A 561 -23.14 11.73 -5.82
C ASP A 561 -23.33 10.36 -6.44
N LEU A 562 -22.28 9.80 -7.05
CA LEU A 562 -22.27 8.45 -7.60
C LEU A 562 -22.28 7.35 -6.52
N HIS A 563 -21.61 7.57 -5.38
CA HIS A 563 -21.34 6.51 -4.41
C HIS A 563 -21.94 6.73 -3.02
N LYS A 564 -22.53 7.88 -2.71
CA LYS A 564 -23.09 8.18 -1.38
C LYS A 564 -24.11 7.17 -0.86
N ASP A 565 -24.81 6.48 -1.76
CA ASP A 565 -25.81 5.46 -1.41
C ASP A 565 -25.19 4.07 -1.18
N ASP A 566 -23.94 3.86 -1.58
CA ASP A 566 -23.17 2.64 -1.27
C ASP A 566 -22.79 2.57 0.22
N ARG A 567 -22.79 3.71 0.90
CA ARG A 567 -22.60 3.86 2.35
C ARG A 567 -23.81 4.51 3.00
N PRO A 568 -24.85 3.75 3.40
CA PRO A 568 -26.00 4.32 4.08
C PRO A 568 -25.57 5.10 5.33
N MET A 569 -26.24 6.22 5.57
CA MET A 569 -26.00 7.08 6.73
C MET A 569 -26.06 6.26 8.03
N ARG A 570 -25.22 6.62 9.00
CA ARG A 570 -25.05 5.94 10.29
C ARG A 570 -26.33 5.81 11.13
N ASN A 571 -27.44 6.46 10.74
CA ASN A 571 -28.71 6.46 11.45
C ASN A 571 -29.90 6.30 10.49
N SER A 572 -30.50 5.11 10.46
CA SER A 572 -31.94 4.93 10.18
C SER A 572 -32.51 3.65 10.80
N GLU A 573 -31.90 3.11 11.87
CA GLU A 573 -32.46 1.99 12.65
C GLU A 573 -32.46 2.28 14.14
#